data_AF-A0A091B9F8-F1
#
_entry.id   AF-A0A091B9F8-F1
#
_cell.length_a   1.000
_cell.length_b   1.000
_cell.length_c   1.000
_cell.angle_alpha   90.00
_cell.angle_beta   90.00
_cell.angle_gamma   90.00
#
_symmetry.space_group_name_H-M   'P 1'
#
loop_
_entity.id
_entity.type
_entity.pdbx_description
1 polymer ?
#
loop_
_entity_poly.entity_id
_entity_poly.type
_entity_poly.pdbx_seq_one_letter_code
_entity_poly.pdbx_strand_id
1 'polypeptide(L)'
;MTRATRSRLAVFTALALVMAATRLHHFGIVPDASWAVFFAAGFWLRDSLRWAFPALMAVAVLVDWAVIGSAGIPFWSHYCVSPGYWFLIPAHFSLWAAGSYVRRHAEPLRWRTAMIALPAVVASATVCHFLAQGGFYWLSSVVAEPTVAGWAANFGHWYPHYLGVTVAYVGIAAMVHVAAMKLLPRGVAETAAR
;
A
#
# COMPACT_ATOMS: atom_id res chain seq x y z
N MET A 1 27.54 1.37 -7.80
CA MET A 1 26.35 1.35 -6.90
C MET A 1 26.78 1.03 -5.46
N THR A 2 26.41 1.88 -4.50
CA THR A 2 26.68 1.65 -3.07
C THR A 2 25.83 0.49 -2.52
N ARG A 3 26.22 -0.09 -1.38
CA ARG A 3 25.47 -1.16 -0.71
C ARG A 3 24.07 -0.73 -0.29
N ALA A 4 23.91 0.53 0.13
CA ALA A 4 22.62 1.12 0.47
C ALA A 4 21.69 1.20 -0.75
N THR A 5 22.21 1.58 -1.93
CA THR A 5 21.41 1.59 -3.17
C THR A 5 20.96 0.18 -3.57
N ARG A 6 21.83 -0.83 -3.46
CA ARG A 6 21.46 -2.23 -3.74
C ARG A 6 20.36 -2.74 -2.79
N SER A 7 20.47 -2.42 -1.50
CA SER A 7 19.46 -2.77 -0.50
C SER A 7 18.09 -2.15 -0.82
N ARG A 8 18.06 -0.85 -1.12
CA ARG A 8 16.83 -0.13 -1.49
C ARG A 8 16.19 -0.69 -2.76
N LEU A 9 16.99 -1.03 -3.76
CA LEU A 9 16.49 -1.66 -4.98
C LEU A 9 15.92 -3.05 -4.68
N ALA A 10 16.59 -3.87 -3.88
CA ALA A 10 16.10 -5.19 -3.50
C ALA A 10 14.77 -5.11 -2.74
N VAL A 11 14.64 -4.18 -1.79
CA VAL A 11 13.38 -3.94 -1.07
C VAL A 11 12.29 -3.47 -2.03
N PHE A 12 12.59 -2.51 -2.91
CA PHE A 12 11.64 -2.06 -3.93
C PHE A 12 11.17 -3.22 -4.81
N THR A 13 12.09 -4.03 -5.33
CA THR A 13 11.77 -5.18 -6.20
C THR A 13 10.91 -6.19 -5.46
N ALA A 14 11.24 -6.53 -4.21
CA ALA A 14 10.43 -7.44 -3.41
C ALA A 14 9.00 -6.91 -3.20
N LEU A 15 8.87 -5.64 -2.84
CA LEU A 15 7.57 -4.98 -2.65
C LEU A 15 6.76 -4.91 -3.95
N ALA A 16 7.41 -4.56 -5.07
CA ALA A 16 6.76 -4.50 -6.38
C ALA A 16 6.28 -5.88 -6.84
N LEU A 17 7.05 -6.95 -6.60
CA LEU A 17 6.66 -8.32 -6.91
C LEU A 17 5.48 -8.79 -6.05
N VAL A 18 5.50 -8.52 -4.75
CA VAL A 18 4.38 -8.85 -3.85
C VAL A 18 3.11 -8.11 -4.29
N MET A 19 3.21 -6.83 -4.59
CA MET A 19 2.09 -6.05 -5.09
C MET A 19 1.57 -6.60 -6.41
N ALA A 20 2.44 -6.84 -7.40
CA ALA A 20 2.04 -7.37 -8.68
C ALA A 20 1.35 -8.74 -8.53
N ALA A 21 1.92 -9.65 -7.74
CA ALA A 21 1.37 -11.00 -7.56
C ALA A 21 -0.02 -11.00 -6.88
N THR A 22 -0.26 -10.07 -5.95
CA THR A 22 -1.52 -10.02 -5.17
C THR A 22 -2.59 -9.15 -5.83
N ARG A 23 -2.19 -8.13 -6.60
CA ARG A 23 -3.10 -7.21 -7.28
C ARG A 23 -3.73 -7.80 -8.56
N LEU A 24 -3.14 -8.86 -9.12
CA LEU A 24 -3.71 -9.58 -10.27
C LEU A 24 -5.15 -10.07 -10.02
N HIS A 25 -5.49 -10.39 -8.78
CA HIS A 25 -6.84 -10.78 -8.37
C HIS A 25 -7.21 -10.03 -7.10
N HIS A 26 -7.77 -8.83 -7.25
CA HIS A 26 -8.12 -7.97 -6.10
C HIS A 26 -9.01 -8.69 -5.04
N PHE A 27 -9.81 -9.68 -5.47
CA PHE A 27 -10.62 -10.56 -4.62
C PHE A 27 -10.29 -12.07 -4.80
N GLY A 28 -9.06 -12.40 -5.18
CA GLY A 28 -8.61 -13.78 -5.29
C GLY A 28 -8.42 -14.46 -3.93
N ILE A 29 -7.94 -15.70 -3.96
CA ILE A 29 -7.57 -16.46 -2.75
C ILE A 29 -6.55 -15.68 -1.89
N VAL A 30 -5.71 -14.86 -2.54
CA VAL A 30 -4.74 -13.99 -1.91
C VAL A 30 -5.23 -12.54 -2.06
N PRO A 31 -5.59 -11.86 -0.96
CA PRO A 31 -6.03 -10.47 -1.00
C PRO A 31 -4.92 -9.52 -1.50
N ASP A 32 -5.32 -8.42 -2.14
CA ASP A 32 -4.41 -7.39 -2.63
C ASP A 32 -3.59 -6.76 -1.49
N ALA A 33 -2.25 -6.82 -1.60
CA ALA A 33 -1.33 -6.27 -0.62
C ALA A 33 -0.94 -4.80 -0.89
N SER A 34 -1.45 -4.15 -1.94
CA SER A 34 -1.05 -2.79 -2.36
C SER A 34 -0.96 -1.80 -1.20
N TRP A 35 -1.98 -1.72 -0.34
CA TRP A 35 -2.00 -0.73 0.75
C TRP A 35 -0.86 -0.96 1.75
N ALA A 36 -0.66 -2.22 2.13
CA ALA A 36 0.45 -2.60 3.01
C ALA A 36 1.81 -2.37 2.32
N VAL A 37 1.91 -2.61 1.02
CA VAL A 37 3.12 -2.34 0.24
C VAL A 37 3.48 -0.86 0.24
N PHE A 38 2.53 0.05 0.03
CA PHE A 38 2.82 1.50 0.08
C PHE A 38 3.21 1.96 1.50
N PHE A 39 2.57 1.42 2.54
CA PHE A 39 2.99 1.69 3.93
C PHE A 39 4.42 1.19 4.20
N ALA A 40 4.71 -0.06 3.82
CA ALA A 40 6.02 -0.67 3.97
C ALA A 40 7.11 0.06 3.16
N ALA A 41 6.78 0.50 1.95
CA ALA A 41 7.66 1.32 1.12
C ALA A 41 7.93 2.67 1.77
N GLY A 42 6.92 3.30 2.38
CA GLY A 42 7.12 4.48 3.24
C GLY A 42 8.12 4.24 4.37
N PHE A 43 8.06 3.07 5.00
CA PHE A 43 8.96 2.70 6.09
C PHE A 43 10.40 2.47 5.62
N TRP A 44 10.63 1.64 4.59
CA TRP A 44 12.00 1.27 4.15
C TRP A 44 12.59 2.15 3.06
N LEU A 45 11.77 2.79 2.23
CA LEU A 45 12.17 3.56 1.05
C LEU A 45 11.91 5.07 1.21
N ARG A 46 11.72 5.57 2.44
CA ARG A 46 11.45 6.99 2.75
C ARG A 46 12.30 8.00 1.96
N ASP A 47 13.60 7.77 1.82
CA ASP A 47 14.55 8.69 1.16
C ASP A 47 14.55 8.53 -0.38
N SER A 48 13.71 7.63 -0.87
CA SER A 48 13.55 7.25 -2.27
C SER A 48 12.17 7.64 -2.82
N LEU A 49 11.39 8.43 -2.07
CA LEU A 49 10.04 8.87 -2.44
C LEU A 49 9.96 9.36 -3.89
N ARG A 50 10.90 10.21 -4.33
CA ARG A 50 10.90 10.83 -5.67
C ARG A 50 10.90 9.85 -6.85
N TRP A 51 11.32 8.61 -6.64
CA TRP A 51 11.38 7.59 -7.70
C TRP A 51 10.60 6.32 -7.34
N ALA A 52 10.69 5.84 -6.11
CA ALA A 52 10.09 4.58 -5.70
C ALA A 52 8.56 4.67 -5.59
N PHE A 53 8.02 5.79 -5.11
CA PHE A 53 6.57 6.00 -5.07
C PHE A 53 5.94 6.04 -6.47
N PRO A 54 6.40 6.91 -7.41
CA PRO A 54 5.82 6.92 -8.76
C PRO A 54 6.06 5.59 -9.49
N ALA A 55 7.17 4.90 -9.26
CA ALA A 55 7.41 3.58 -9.84
C ALA A 55 6.45 2.51 -9.30
N LEU A 56 6.15 2.47 -8.00
CA LEU A 56 5.12 1.58 -7.45
C LEU A 56 3.73 1.94 -7.98
N MET A 57 3.40 3.23 -8.10
CA MET A 57 2.15 3.64 -8.74
C MET A 57 2.07 3.16 -10.18
N ALA A 58 3.15 3.27 -10.95
CA ALA A 58 3.21 2.75 -12.32
C ALA A 58 3.00 1.22 -12.35
N VAL A 59 3.61 0.47 -11.43
CA VAL A 59 3.36 -0.98 -11.30
C VAL A 59 1.89 -1.26 -11.02
N ALA A 60 1.24 -0.53 -10.11
CA ALA A 60 -0.18 -0.70 -9.81
C ALA A 60 -1.07 -0.47 -11.05
N VAL A 61 -0.82 0.61 -11.79
CA VAL A 61 -1.57 0.93 -13.02
C VAL A 61 -1.31 -0.10 -14.12
N LEU A 62 -0.07 -0.55 -14.29
CA LEU A 62 0.28 -1.57 -15.29
C LEU A 62 -0.39 -2.91 -15.00
N VAL A 63 -0.47 -3.32 -13.73
CA VAL A 63 -1.19 -4.53 -13.33
C VAL A 63 -2.68 -4.38 -13.60
N ASP A 64 -3.29 -3.26 -13.22
CA ASP A 64 -4.72 -3.00 -13.49
C ASP A 64 -5.00 -3.02 -15.00
N TRP A 65 -4.13 -2.41 -15.81
CA TRP A 65 -4.23 -2.42 -17.27
C TRP A 65 -4.10 -3.82 -17.87
N ALA A 66 -3.15 -4.62 -17.39
CA ALA A 66 -2.95 -5.98 -17.87
C ALA A 66 -4.14 -6.89 -17.52
N VAL A 67 -4.66 -6.80 -16.29
CA VAL A 67 -5.82 -7.57 -15.83
C VAL A 67 -7.07 -7.20 -16.63
N ILE A 68 -7.37 -5.90 -16.75
CA ILE A 68 -8.54 -5.44 -17.51
C ILE A 68 -8.42 -5.78 -19.00
N GLY A 69 -7.23 -5.59 -19.58
CA GLY A 69 -6.95 -5.91 -20.97
C GLY A 69 -7.08 -7.41 -21.28
N SER A 70 -6.69 -8.27 -20.34
CA SER A 70 -6.86 -9.73 -20.49
C SER A 70 -8.33 -10.16 -20.55
N ALA A 71 -9.25 -9.35 -20.03
CA ALA A 71 -10.69 -9.55 -20.15
C ALA A 71 -11.29 -8.99 -21.46
N GLY A 72 -10.47 -8.40 -22.34
CA GLY A 72 -10.91 -7.82 -23.62
C GLY A 72 -11.64 -6.48 -23.49
N ILE A 73 -11.55 -5.81 -22.33
CA ILE A 73 -12.23 -4.54 -22.06
C ILE A 73 -11.21 -3.39 -22.18
N PRO A 74 -11.54 -2.27 -22.84
CA PRO A 74 -10.69 -1.08 -22.80
C PRO A 74 -10.56 -0.53 -21.37
N PHE A 75 -9.36 -0.12 -20.97
CA PHE A 75 -9.06 0.29 -19.58
C PHE A 75 -10.05 1.34 -19.02
N TRP A 76 -10.31 2.41 -19.79
CA TRP A 76 -11.21 3.50 -19.41
C TRP A 76 -12.70 3.16 -19.53
N SER A 77 -13.03 1.95 -19.99
CA SER A 77 -14.41 1.45 -20.09
C SER A 77 -14.74 0.42 -19.02
N HIS A 78 -13.76 0.02 -18.19
CA HIS A 78 -13.97 -0.90 -17.10
C HIS A 78 -14.63 -0.20 -15.90
N TYR A 79 -15.57 -0.86 -15.22
CA TYR A 79 -16.37 -0.25 -14.16
C TYR A 79 -15.53 0.27 -12.97
N CYS A 80 -14.36 -0.33 -12.71
CA CYS A 80 -13.43 0.14 -11.66
C CYS A 80 -12.65 1.41 -12.03
N VAL A 81 -12.68 1.83 -13.30
CA VAL A 81 -11.88 2.95 -13.79
C VAL A 81 -12.82 4.11 -14.10
N SER A 82 -12.66 5.19 -13.33
CA SER A 82 -13.43 6.43 -13.46
C SER A 82 -12.51 7.63 -13.23
N PRO A 83 -12.98 8.89 -13.35
CA PRO A 83 -12.19 10.05 -12.90
C PRO A 83 -11.70 9.93 -11.45
N GLY A 84 -12.43 9.18 -10.61
CA GLY A 84 -12.04 8.84 -9.24
C GLY A 84 -10.73 8.03 -9.14
N TYR A 85 -10.29 7.35 -10.19
CA TYR A 85 -9.05 6.57 -10.20
C TYR A 85 -7.81 7.43 -9.88
N TRP A 86 -7.84 8.73 -10.19
CA TRP A 86 -6.78 9.68 -9.82
C TRP A 86 -6.61 9.84 -8.30
N PHE A 87 -7.67 9.60 -7.51
CA PHE A 87 -7.60 9.65 -6.04
C PHE A 87 -6.75 8.51 -5.44
N LEU A 88 -6.40 7.49 -6.23
CA LEU A 88 -5.45 6.46 -5.79
C LEU A 88 -4.08 7.08 -5.48
N ILE A 89 -3.67 8.17 -6.13
CA ILE A 89 -2.38 8.81 -5.85
C ILE A 89 -2.33 9.35 -4.41
N PRO A 90 -3.21 10.29 -3.98
CA PRO A 90 -3.20 10.76 -2.60
C PRO A 90 -3.58 9.67 -1.58
N ALA A 91 -4.41 8.68 -1.97
CA ALA A 91 -4.75 7.55 -1.12
C ALA A 91 -3.50 6.72 -0.74
N HIS A 92 -2.74 6.26 -1.73
CA HIS A 92 -1.51 5.50 -1.51
C HIS A 92 -0.39 6.35 -0.91
N PHE A 93 -0.36 7.65 -1.21
CA PHE A 93 0.59 8.56 -0.57
C PHE A 93 0.35 8.67 0.94
N SER A 94 -0.90 8.63 1.41
CA SER A 94 -1.21 8.68 2.84
C SER A 94 -0.59 7.50 3.61
N LEU A 95 -0.62 6.30 3.03
CA LEU A 95 0.03 5.10 3.56
C LEU A 95 1.55 5.25 3.56
N TRP A 96 2.13 5.72 2.46
CA TRP A 96 3.57 6.00 2.39
C TRP A 96 4.02 7.01 3.44
N ALA A 97 3.26 8.09 3.62
CA ALA A 97 3.57 9.14 4.59
C ALA A 97 3.52 8.59 6.02
N ALA A 98 2.54 7.75 6.34
CA ALA A 98 2.45 7.09 7.65
C ALA A 98 3.60 6.11 7.89
N GLY A 99 3.96 5.26 6.93
CA GLY A 99 5.14 4.41 7.05
C GLY A 99 6.44 5.21 7.24
N SER A 100 6.57 6.31 6.50
CA SER A 100 7.69 7.25 6.63
C SER A 100 7.72 7.91 8.00
N TYR A 101 6.55 8.24 8.57
CA TYR A 101 6.41 8.82 9.89
C TYR A 101 6.82 7.83 10.98
N VAL A 102 6.32 6.58 10.92
CA VAL A 102 6.70 5.51 11.85
C VAL A 102 8.21 5.33 11.83
N ARG A 103 8.82 5.27 10.64
CA ARG A 103 10.28 5.14 10.49
C ARG A 103 11.08 6.26 11.16
N ARG A 104 10.60 7.51 11.15
CA ARG A 104 11.29 8.66 11.80
C ARG A 104 11.34 8.52 13.32
N HIS A 105 10.33 7.88 13.89
CA HIS A 105 10.13 7.75 15.33
C HIS A 105 10.39 6.32 15.83
N ALA A 106 10.79 5.41 14.94
CA ALA A 106 11.06 4.02 15.25
C ALA A 106 12.45 3.88 15.87
N GLU A 107 12.51 3.31 17.07
CA GLU A 107 13.75 2.75 17.61
C GLU A 107 13.80 1.26 17.26
N PRO A 108 14.97 0.72 16.84
CA PRO A 108 15.08 -0.69 16.46
C PRO A 108 14.64 -1.61 17.61
N LEU A 109 13.72 -2.55 17.30
CA LEU A 109 13.33 -3.66 18.17
C LEU A 109 12.69 -3.26 19.52
N ARG A 110 12.10 -2.07 19.61
CA ARG A 110 11.36 -1.62 20.80
C ARG A 110 9.85 -1.72 20.62
N TRP A 111 9.16 -2.08 21.70
CA TRP A 111 7.69 -2.16 21.72
C TRP A 111 7.02 -0.83 21.35
N ARG A 112 7.68 0.29 21.66
CA ARG A 112 7.24 1.65 21.27
C ARG A 112 7.06 1.80 19.77
N THR A 113 7.85 1.13 18.95
CA THR A 113 7.70 1.15 17.49
C THR A 113 6.38 0.50 17.06
N ALA A 114 5.97 -0.58 17.73
CA ALA A 114 4.66 -1.20 17.50
C ALA A 114 3.50 -0.29 17.95
N MET A 115 3.66 0.43 19.07
CA MET A 115 2.66 1.40 19.54
C MET A 115 2.40 2.55 18.57
N ILE A 116 3.41 2.95 17.80
CA ILE A 116 3.28 4.02 16.80
C ILE A 116 2.78 3.43 15.47
N ALA A 117 3.27 2.25 15.10
CA ALA A 117 2.95 1.61 13.82
C ALA A 117 1.47 1.26 13.69
N LEU A 118 0.86 0.67 14.71
CA LEU A 118 -0.55 0.25 14.65
C LEU A 118 -1.52 1.43 14.40
N PRO A 119 -1.54 2.50 15.22
CA PRO A 119 -2.42 3.64 14.97
C PRO A 119 -2.09 4.35 13.66
N ALA A 120 -0.81 4.40 13.25
CA ALA A 120 -0.43 4.97 11.96
C ALA A 120 -0.99 4.17 10.78
N VAL A 121 -0.96 2.83 10.84
CA VAL A 121 -1.53 1.97 9.80
C VAL A 121 -3.05 2.13 9.75
N VAL A 122 -3.72 2.18 10.91
CA VAL A 122 -5.18 2.36 10.97
C VAL A 122 -5.57 3.72 10.40
N ALA A 123 -4.94 4.80 10.87
CA ALA A 123 -5.25 6.15 10.41
C ALA A 123 -5.01 6.33 8.91
N SER A 124 -3.87 5.85 8.39
CA SER A 124 -3.59 5.94 6.95
C SER A 124 -4.46 5.03 6.10
N ALA A 125 -4.83 3.83 6.58
CA ALA A 125 -5.81 2.98 5.90
C ALA A 125 -7.19 3.65 5.84
N THR A 126 -7.63 4.32 6.91
CA THR A 126 -8.87 5.12 6.90
C THR A 126 -8.83 6.22 5.84
N VAL A 127 -7.74 7.00 5.80
CA VAL A 127 -7.57 8.09 4.83
C VAL A 127 -7.49 7.54 3.41
N CYS A 128 -6.76 6.45 3.21
CA CYS A 128 -6.66 5.76 1.93
C CYS A 128 -8.04 5.28 1.46
N HIS A 129 -8.81 4.62 2.32
CA HIS A 129 -10.17 4.17 1.99
C HIS A 129 -11.08 5.35 1.67
N PHE A 130 -11.04 6.42 2.47
CA PHE A 130 -11.84 7.62 2.26
C PHE A 130 -11.56 8.26 0.91
N LEU A 131 -10.29 8.38 0.52
CA LEU A 131 -9.91 8.97 -0.75
C LEU A 131 -10.22 8.05 -1.94
N ALA A 132 -9.85 6.77 -1.87
CA ALA A 132 -10.03 5.82 -2.96
C ALA A 132 -11.51 5.49 -3.18
N GLN A 133 -12.22 5.08 -2.11
CA GLN A 133 -13.64 4.73 -2.19
C GLN A 133 -14.48 5.99 -2.41
N GLY A 134 -14.17 7.11 -1.75
CA GLY A 134 -14.87 8.37 -1.98
C GLY A 134 -14.71 8.87 -3.41
N GLY A 135 -13.48 8.88 -3.92
CA GLY A 135 -13.19 9.22 -5.32
C GLY A 135 -14.00 8.34 -6.28
N PHE A 136 -14.04 7.03 -6.05
CA PHE A 136 -14.87 6.12 -6.84
C PHE A 136 -16.37 6.43 -6.72
N TYR A 137 -16.90 6.49 -5.51
CA TYR A 137 -18.34 6.60 -5.25
C TYR A 137 -18.94 7.90 -5.80
N TRP A 138 -18.21 9.01 -5.68
CA TRP A 138 -18.72 10.33 -6.08
C TRP A 138 -18.43 10.69 -7.55
N LEU A 139 -17.41 10.10 -8.16
CA LEU A 139 -16.96 10.47 -9.52
C LEU A 139 -17.14 9.36 -10.56
N SER A 140 -17.57 8.15 -10.15
CA SER A 140 -17.86 7.06 -11.06
C SER A 140 -19.31 7.13 -11.57
N SER A 141 -19.50 6.87 -12.87
CA SER A 141 -20.83 6.68 -13.46
C SER A 141 -21.52 5.39 -13.02
N VAL A 142 -20.81 4.50 -12.29
CA VAL A 142 -21.39 3.27 -11.73
C VAL A 142 -22.40 3.58 -10.62
N VAL A 143 -22.20 4.68 -9.89
CA VAL A 143 -23.12 5.14 -8.85
C VAL A 143 -24.00 6.23 -9.43
N ALA A 144 -25.20 5.86 -9.90
CA ALA A 144 -26.08 6.78 -10.62
C ALA A 144 -26.57 7.97 -9.76
N GLU A 145 -26.89 7.71 -8.48
CA GLU A 145 -27.43 8.72 -7.56
C GLU A 145 -26.65 8.69 -6.22
N PRO A 146 -25.45 9.28 -6.17
CA PRO A 146 -24.62 9.21 -4.97
C PRO A 146 -25.22 10.06 -3.84
N THR A 147 -25.53 9.42 -2.71
CA THR A 147 -25.93 10.08 -1.47
C THR A 147 -24.88 9.89 -0.37
N VAL A 148 -24.86 10.80 0.62
CA VAL A 148 -23.96 10.69 1.78
C VAL A 148 -24.26 9.44 2.62
N ALA A 149 -25.54 9.10 2.79
CA ALA A 149 -25.95 7.90 3.53
C ALA A 149 -25.51 6.62 2.80
N GLY A 150 -25.69 6.56 1.48
CA GLY A 150 -25.22 5.43 0.68
C GLY A 150 -23.69 5.31 0.68
N TRP A 151 -22.99 6.45 0.65
CA TRP A 151 -21.53 6.49 0.74
C TRP A 151 -21.05 5.94 2.08
N ALA A 152 -21.65 6.37 3.19
CA ALA A 152 -21.31 5.91 4.53
C ALA A 152 -21.58 4.41 4.72
N ALA A 153 -22.72 3.91 4.22
CA ALA A 153 -23.04 2.48 4.24
C ALA A 153 -22.02 1.67 3.42
N ASN A 154 -21.70 2.12 2.21
CA ASN A 154 -20.72 1.47 1.33
C ASN A 154 -19.31 1.52 1.94
N PHE A 155 -18.93 2.66 2.53
CA PHE A 155 -17.65 2.82 3.22
C PHE A 155 -17.53 1.81 4.34
N GLY A 156 -18.53 1.74 5.23
CA GLY A 156 -18.55 0.83 6.38
C GLY A 156 -18.63 -0.65 6.00
N HIS A 157 -19.25 -0.98 4.87
CA HIS A 157 -19.31 -2.36 4.37
C HIS A 157 -17.93 -2.87 3.95
N TRP A 158 -17.18 -2.07 3.21
CA TRP A 158 -15.88 -2.49 2.67
C TRP A 158 -14.73 -2.27 3.64
N TYR A 159 -14.78 -1.21 4.45
CA TYR A 159 -13.65 -0.78 5.27
C TYR A 159 -13.04 -1.88 6.16
N PRO A 160 -13.81 -2.72 6.88
CA PRO A 160 -13.24 -3.76 7.74
C PRO A 160 -12.35 -4.75 6.99
N HIS A 161 -12.73 -5.14 5.77
CA HIS A 161 -11.95 -6.07 4.96
C HIS A 161 -10.62 -5.44 4.53
N TYR A 162 -10.64 -4.24 3.94
CA TYR A 162 -9.42 -3.54 3.51
C TYR A 162 -8.48 -3.24 4.68
N LEU A 163 -9.03 -2.81 5.83
CA LEU A 163 -8.24 -2.57 7.03
C LEU A 163 -7.61 -3.87 7.54
N GLY A 164 -8.39 -4.95 7.65
CA GLY A 164 -7.91 -6.23 8.14
C GLY A 164 -6.78 -6.80 7.29
N VAL A 165 -6.93 -6.76 5.96
CA VAL A 165 -5.88 -7.18 5.01
C VAL A 165 -4.62 -6.32 5.16
N THR A 166 -4.79 -4.99 5.24
CA THR A 166 -3.66 -4.06 5.39
C THR A 166 -2.89 -4.31 6.68
N VAL A 167 -3.59 -4.43 7.81
CA VAL A 167 -2.98 -4.72 9.12
C VAL A 167 -2.26 -6.07 9.11
N ALA A 168 -2.86 -7.11 8.51
CA ALA A 168 -2.26 -8.44 8.43
C ALA A 168 -0.94 -8.43 7.63
N TYR A 169 -0.93 -7.85 6.43
CA TYR A 169 0.29 -7.76 5.62
C TYR A 169 1.37 -6.88 6.26
N VAL A 170 1.01 -5.76 6.89
CA VAL A 170 1.98 -4.94 7.65
C VAL A 170 2.52 -5.70 8.87
N GLY A 171 1.70 -6.49 9.55
CA GLY A 171 2.12 -7.39 10.62
C GLY A 171 3.13 -8.44 10.14
N ILE A 172 2.87 -9.07 9.00
CA ILE A 172 3.81 -10.01 8.36
C ILE A 172 5.12 -9.32 8.00
N ALA A 173 5.06 -8.15 7.38
CA ALA A 173 6.24 -7.35 7.04
C ALA A 173 7.07 -7.00 8.29
N ALA A 174 6.42 -6.66 9.40
CA ALA A 174 7.07 -6.40 10.68
C ALA A 174 7.72 -7.65 11.28
N MET A 175 7.05 -8.82 11.22
CA MET A 175 7.63 -10.08 11.69
C MET A 175 8.88 -10.47 10.89
N VAL A 176 8.82 -10.35 9.55
CA VAL A 176 9.97 -10.58 8.67
C VAL A 176 11.11 -9.60 8.99
N HIS A 177 10.79 -8.33 9.25
CA HIS A 177 11.79 -7.34 9.66
C HIS A 177 12.49 -7.74 10.95
N VAL A 178 11.73 -8.10 11.99
CA VAL A 178 12.28 -8.52 13.28
C VAL A 178 13.13 -9.78 13.14
N ALA A 179 12.68 -10.76 12.36
CA ALA A 179 13.44 -11.97 12.07
C ALA A 179 14.77 -11.64 11.36
N ALA A 180 14.74 -10.80 10.32
CA ALA A 180 15.94 -10.36 9.62
C ALA A 180 16.91 -9.63 10.56
N MET A 181 16.40 -8.77 11.45
CA MET A 181 17.23 -8.06 12.43
C MET A 181 17.87 -8.97 13.48
N LYS A 182 17.23 -10.10 13.82
CA LYS A 182 17.75 -11.07 14.80
C LYS A 182 18.69 -12.10 14.19
N LEU A 183 18.45 -12.51 12.94
CA LEU A 183 19.13 -13.64 12.31
C LEU A 183 20.30 -13.24 11.41
N LEU A 184 20.30 -12.02 10.87
CA LEU A 184 21.36 -11.57 9.97
C LEU A 184 22.58 -11.05 10.74
N PRO A 185 23.82 -11.26 10.23
CA PRO A 185 25.02 -10.65 10.82
C PRO A 185 24.85 -9.15 11.00
N ARG A 186 25.39 -8.58 12.10
CA ARG A 186 25.18 -7.17 12.49
C ARG A 186 25.39 -6.17 11.33
N GLY A 187 26.41 -6.36 10.50
CA GLY A 187 26.67 -5.49 9.35
C GLY A 187 25.65 -5.59 8.20
N VAL A 188 24.83 -6.64 8.14
CA VAL A 188 23.69 -6.78 7.21
C VAL A 188 22.42 -6.24 7.87
N ALA A 189 22.22 -6.52 9.16
CA ALA A 189 21.09 -5.98 9.94
C ALA A 189 21.10 -4.44 9.98
N GLU A 190 22.26 -3.80 10.14
CA GLU A 190 22.39 -2.33 10.06
C GLU A 190 22.02 -1.75 8.69
N THR A 191 22.15 -2.53 7.61
CA THR A 191 21.72 -2.12 6.27
C THR A 191 20.21 -2.32 6.08
N ALA A 192 19.64 -3.38 6.66
CA ALA A 192 18.19 -3.62 6.68
C ALA A 192 17.45 -2.64 7.62
N ALA A 193 18.15 -2.13 8.62
CA ALA A 193 17.67 -1.14 9.58
C ALA A 193 17.87 0.30 9.14
N ARG A 194 18.42 0.60 7.94
CA ARG A 194 18.66 1.95 7.39
C ARG A 194 17.71 2.23 6.23
#